data_AF-A0A504XY72-F1
#
_entry.id   AF-A0A504XY72-F1
#
_cell.length_a   1.000
_cell.length_b   1.000
_cell.length_c   1.000
_cell.angle_alpha   90.00
_cell.angle_beta   90.00
_cell.angle_gamma   90.00
#
_symmetry.space_group_name_H-M   'P 1'
#
loop_
_entity.id
_entity.type
_entity.pdbx_description
1 polymer ?
#
loop_
_entity_poly.entity_id
_entity_poly.type
_entity_poly.pdbx_seq_one_letter_code
_entity_poly.pdbx_strand_id
1 'polypeptide(L)'
;MAKTALLVGALLALVMCLAATAVSAQRSLECQMVWQGPSSNNSLLECLGNTDRIRSQWPYYLYPAFAALVFIFTPKAETDLGVARCCLWMWIVISVLVACGVCVLLVYGSVLLEQAAKQIIHDTEYRTLDYFNDTRANITMLLTNYSADPPTPPSIDLSAFDAVNDNVTYYVHLARNNYLKYFRAAEIVVCCVGSVGVFLMLCMLIFALCRCSGICPIVWSCLYFVFALAFALLAVLFTICIYVMSAGCGEVDLQYSREPGVFQWYLVPWCEKQFDFQALRAQVQSQEQQVSQSACGALLNFCDNDPNYSLENKNHIFMCGNSITDKSQCNSLDDVVDVVLSTYVKPMLTNTLCANQTGMEYLEKCTLISCASRCVDYQFPPLHARTEAIQILQAANFAANASTALSYVWPLLECNFIIDKIANTVETRNYNSSFTTQSDYVRSCSAVRISSVMLGTGFFVGALMFILGIHVMHRGAFIWAAGKENDAVQKKDVSPPGNAVSSPLRTP
;
A
#
# COMPACT_ATOMS: atom_id res chain seq x y z
N MET A 1 -29.18 -29.01 -23.37
CA MET A 1 -27.74 -28.86 -23.04
C MET A 1 -27.11 -27.57 -23.60
N ALA A 2 -27.35 -27.17 -24.86
CA ALA A 2 -26.81 -25.90 -25.38
C ALA A 2 -27.36 -24.64 -24.66
N LYS A 3 -28.67 -24.60 -24.36
CA LYS A 3 -29.31 -23.48 -23.64
C LYS A 3 -28.83 -23.33 -22.18
N THR A 4 -28.48 -24.44 -21.51
CA THR A 4 -27.99 -24.45 -20.12
C THR A 4 -26.54 -23.98 -20.01
N ALA A 5 -25.68 -24.35 -20.97
CA ALA A 5 -24.32 -23.82 -21.05
C ALA A 5 -24.32 -22.31 -21.37
N LEU A 6 -25.26 -21.85 -22.19
CA LEU A 6 -25.43 -20.43 -22.53
C LEU A 6 -25.90 -19.59 -21.35
N LEU A 7 -26.78 -20.13 -20.50
CA LEU A 7 -27.33 -19.42 -19.34
C LEU A 7 -26.32 -19.35 -18.18
N VAL A 8 -25.57 -20.43 -17.92
CA VAL A 8 -24.46 -20.43 -16.95
C VAL A 8 -23.31 -19.55 -17.45
N GLY A 9 -22.98 -19.60 -18.75
CA GLY A 9 -22.01 -18.71 -19.38
C GLY A 9 -22.44 -17.24 -19.32
N ALA A 10 -23.73 -16.94 -19.54
CA ALA A 10 -24.27 -15.60 -19.38
C ALA A 10 -24.28 -15.13 -17.92
N LEU A 11 -24.46 -16.03 -16.95
CA LEU A 11 -24.40 -15.74 -15.52
C LEU A 11 -22.96 -15.42 -15.07
N LEU A 12 -21.99 -16.21 -15.51
CA LEU A 12 -20.57 -15.93 -15.32
C LEU A 12 -20.16 -14.64 -16.01
N ALA A 13 -20.61 -14.40 -17.25
CA ALA A 13 -20.36 -13.14 -17.96
C ALA A 13 -21.02 -11.94 -17.27
N LEU A 14 -22.23 -12.09 -16.72
CA LEU A 14 -22.91 -11.04 -15.95
C LEU A 14 -22.15 -10.75 -14.65
N VAL A 15 -21.74 -11.78 -13.89
CA VAL A 15 -20.94 -11.61 -12.67
C VAL A 15 -19.59 -10.94 -12.98
N MET A 16 -18.94 -11.32 -14.09
CA MET A 16 -17.71 -10.69 -14.56
C MET A 16 -17.93 -9.25 -15.05
N CYS A 17 -19.05 -8.97 -15.73
CA CYS A 17 -19.43 -7.62 -16.12
C CYS A 17 -19.75 -6.74 -14.92
N LEU A 18 -20.41 -7.28 -13.89
CA LEU A 18 -20.73 -6.57 -12.64
C LEU A 18 -19.45 -6.23 -11.84
N ALA A 19 -18.52 -7.18 -11.75
CA ALA A 19 -17.20 -6.94 -11.19
C ALA A 19 -16.41 -5.90 -12.00
N ALA A 20 -16.46 -5.98 -13.34
CA ALA A 20 -15.78 -5.01 -14.22
C ALA A 20 -16.38 -3.60 -14.14
N THR A 21 -17.70 -3.45 -14.03
CA THR A 21 -18.36 -2.15 -13.89
C THR A 21 -18.04 -1.50 -12.55
N ALA A 22 -17.97 -2.28 -11.46
CA ALA A 22 -17.57 -1.78 -10.14
C ALA A 22 -16.11 -1.33 -10.10
N VAL A 23 -15.22 -1.99 -10.86
CA VAL A 23 -13.81 -1.60 -11.00
C VAL A 23 -13.64 -0.33 -11.83
N SER A 24 -14.56 -0.04 -12.77
CA SER A 24 -14.47 1.12 -13.67
C SER A 24 -15.06 2.43 -13.11
N ALA A 25 -15.84 2.38 -12.03
CA ALA A 25 -16.71 3.47 -11.60
C ALA A 25 -16.02 4.62 -10.83
N GLN A 26 -14.79 4.42 -10.34
CA GLN A 26 -14.10 5.44 -9.54
C GLN A 26 -12.61 5.54 -9.86
N ARG A 27 -12.17 6.74 -10.28
CA ARG A 27 -10.75 7.05 -10.52
C ARG A 27 -10.07 7.81 -9.38
N SER A 28 -10.81 8.45 -8.46
CA SER A 28 -10.29 9.23 -7.32
C SER A 28 -11.44 9.74 -6.42
N LEU A 29 -11.12 10.47 -5.34
CA LEU A 29 -12.09 11.24 -4.55
C LEU A 29 -12.52 12.52 -5.25
N GLU A 30 -11.78 13.04 -6.23
CA GLU A 30 -12.17 14.25 -6.97
C GLU A 30 -12.38 15.49 -6.07
N CYS A 31 -11.62 15.62 -4.98
CA CYS A 31 -11.74 16.73 -4.04
C CYS A 31 -11.52 18.11 -4.69
N GLN A 32 -10.88 18.15 -5.85
CA GLN A 32 -10.74 19.35 -6.67
C GLN A 32 -12.05 19.97 -7.15
N MET A 33 -13.17 19.22 -7.10
CA MET A 33 -14.49 19.77 -7.39
C MET A 33 -15.11 20.53 -6.20
N VAL A 34 -14.56 20.37 -5.00
CA VAL A 34 -15.05 21.01 -3.76
C VAL A 34 -14.13 22.13 -3.33
N TRP A 35 -12.82 21.89 -3.42
CA TRP A 35 -11.81 22.84 -2.98
C TRP A 35 -11.45 23.83 -4.10
N GLN A 36 -11.06 25.05 -3.71
CA GLN A 36 -10.64 26.10 -4.65
C GLN A 36 -9.14 26.03 -4.97
N GLY A 37 -8.38 25.22 -4.24
CA GLY A 37 -6.94 25.03 -4.41
C GLY A 37 -6.28 24.32 -3.22
N PRO A 38 -4.93 24.25 -3.22
CA PRO A 38 -4.17 23.61 -2.16
C PRO A 38 -4.27 24.37 -0.82
N SER A 39 -4.66 23.68 0.26
CA SER A 39 -4.68 24.22 1.61
C SER A 39 -4.70 23.11 2.67
N SER A 40 -3.95 23.30 3.77
CA SER A 40 -3.98 22.42 4.93
C SER A 40 -5.26 22.55 5.76
N ASN A 41 -6.06 23.58 5.51
CA ASN A 41 -7.35 23.81 6.16
C ASN A 41 -8.52 23.23 5.34
N ASN A 42 -8.24 22.60 4.18
CA ASN A 42 -9.27 21.97 3.37
C ASN A 42 -9.97 20.88 4.18
N SER A 43 -11.31 20.91 4.21
CA SER A 43 -12.10 19.96 4.97
C SER A 43 -12.18 18.62 4.23
N LEU A 44 -11.50 17.61 4.77
CA LEU A 44 -11.63 16.23 4.31
C LEU A 44 -13.07 15.73 4.40
N LEU A 45 -13.81 16.14 5.44
CA LEU A 45 -15.20 15.76 5.64
C LEU A 45 -16.10 16.32 4.53
N GLU A 46 -15.87 17.56 4.09
CA GLU A 46 -16.62 18.16 2.98
C GLU A 46 -16.30 17.47 1.65
N CYS A 47 -15.03 17.13 1.40
CA CYS A 47 -14.70 16.36 0.20
C CYS A 47 -15.35 14.96 0.24
N LEU A 48 -15.21 14.23 1.35
CA LEU A 48 -15.80 12.90 1.48
C LEU A 48 -17.33 12.94 1.40
N GLY A 49 -17.94 14.02 1.90
CA GLY A 49 -19.37 14.28 1.90
C GLY A 49 -19.95 14.90 0.63
N ASN A 50 -19.18 15.07 -0.45
CA ASN A 50 -19.69 15.65 -1.70
C ASN A 50 -20.84 14.80 -2.27
N THR A 51 -22.06 15.33 -2.11
CA THR A 51 -23.31 14.66 -2.49
C THR A 51 -23.50 14.59 -4.00
N ASP A 52 -22.96 15.53 -4.77
CA ASP A 52 -23.04 15.51 -6.24
C ASP A 52 -22.18 14.39 -6.82
N ARG A 53 -20.99 14.14 -6.26
CA ARG A 53 -20.16 12.98 -6.62
C ARG A 53 -20.84 11.67 -6.23
N ILE A 54 -21.34 11.57 -5.01
CA ILE A 54 -22.06 10.36 -4.54
C ILE A 54 -23.30 10.10 -5.42
N ARG A 55 -23.97 11.15 -5.88
CA ARG A 55 -25.14 11.08 -6.78
C ARG A 55 -24.77 10.88 -8.25
N SER A 56 -23.58 11.19 -8.73
CA SER A 56 -23.19 10.78 -10.08
C SER A 56 -22.84 9.29 -10.13
N GLN A 57 -22.48 8.71 -8.98
CA GLN A 57 -21.97 7.34 -8.88
C GLN A 57 -22.99 6.29 -8.46
N TRP A 58 -24.13 6.67 -7.86
CA TRP A 58 -25.21 5.73 -7.52
C TRP A 58 -25.66 4.82 -8.68
N PRO A 59 -25.68 5.22 -9.97
CA PRO A 59 -26.11 4.34 -11.06
C PRO A 59 -25.19 3.11 -11.25
N TYR A 60 -23.89 3.25 -10.97
CA TYR A 60 -22.93 2.15 -11.06
C TYR A 60 -23.15 1.08 -9.98
N TYR A 61 -23.70 1.49 -8.83
CA TYR A 61 -24.07 0.59 -7.73
C TYR A 61 -25.51 0.05 -7.85
N LEU A 62 -26.39 0.76 -8.57
CA LEU A 62 -27.78 0.35 -8.73
C LEU A 62 -28.01 -0.63 -9.88
N TYR A 63 -27.18 -0.59 -10.93
CA TYR A 63 -27.27 -1.52 -12.08
C TYR A 63 -27.19 -3.01 -11.69
N PRO A 64 -26.32 -3.44 -10.75
CA PRO A 64 -26.33 -4.79 -10.17
C PRO A 64 -27.66 -5.16 -9.49
N ALA A 65 -28.24 -4.22 -8.71
CA ALA A 65 -29.49 -4.44 -8.00
C ALA A 65 -30.69 -4.58 -8.95
N PHE A 66 -30.70 -3.81 -10.05
CA PHE A 66 -31.71 -3.94 -11.11
C PHE A 66 -31.59 -5.25 -11.89
N ALA A 67 -30.37 -5.68 -12.24
CA ALA A 67 -30.16 -6.97 -12.90
C ALA A 67 -30.62 -8.14 -12.01
N ALA A 68 -30.38 -8.05 -10.70
CA ALA A 68 -30.87 -9.01 -9.72
C ALA A 68 -32.40 -9.03 -9.59
N LEU A 69 -33.06 -7.86 -9.59
CA LEU A 69 -34.52 -7.76 -9.59
C LEU A 69 -35.13 -8.38 -10.84
N VAL A 70 -34.58 -8.11 -12.03
CA VAL A 70 -35.03 -8.73 -13.30
C VAL A 70 -34.95 -10.26 -13.22
N PHE A 71 -33.89 -10.79 -12.60
CA PHE A 71 -33.69 -12.22 -12.40
C PHE A 71 -34.74 -12.86 -11.46
N ILE A 72 -35.15 -12.14 -10.41
CA ILE A 72 -36.20 -12.56 -9.45
C ILE A 72 -37.60 -12.53 -10.10
N PHE A 73 -37.87 -11.58 -11.01
CA PHE A 73 -39.19 -11.43 -11.65
C PHE A 73 -39.41 -12.32 -12.88
N THR A 74 -38.40 -13.07 -13.34
CA THR A 74 -38.53 -13.92 -14.54
C THR A 74 -39.32 -15.24 -14.44
N PRO A 75 -39.62 -15.87 -13.29
CA PRO A 75 -40.43 -17.08 -13.31
C PRO A 75 -41.91 -16.72 -13.47
N LYS A 76 -42.35 -16.62 -14.72
CA LYS A 76 -43.77 -16.68 -15.08
C LYS A 76 -44.37 -17.94 -14.42
N ALA A 77 -45.52 -17.79 -13.78
CA ALA A 77 -46.25 -18.94 -13.24
C ALA A 77 -46.71 -19.83 -14.41
N GLU A 78 -45.94 -20.87 -14.71
CA GLU A 78 -46.33 -21.84 -15.72
C GLU A 78 -47.44 -22.74 -15.15
N THR A 79 -48.51 -22.87 -15.92
CA THR A 79 -49.69 -23.66 -15.56
C THR A 79 -49.49 -25.16 -15.81
N ASP A 80 -48.45 -25.55 -16.55
CA ASP A 80 -48.12 -26.96 -16.83
C ASP A 80 -47.15 -27.51 -15.76
N LEU A 81 -47.61 -28.55 -15.05
CA LEU A 81 -46.86 -29.21 -13.97
C LEU A 81 -45.55 -29.84 -14.46
N GLY A 82 -45.49 -30.31 -15.70
CA GLY A 82 -44.29 -30.93 -16.29
C GLY A 82 -43.17 -29.92 -16.50
N VAL A 83 -43.51 -28.76 -17.06
CA VAL A 83 -42.56 -27.66 -17.31
C VAL A 83 -42.14 -27.00 -16.00
N ALA A 84 -43.08 -26.80 -15.07
CA ALA A 84 -42.79 -26.30 -13.72
C ALA A 84 -41.80 -27.18 -12.93
N ARG A 85 -41.90 -28.51 -13.04
CA ARG A 85 -40.92 -29.44 -12.44
C ARG A 85 -39.54 -29.31 -13.08
N CYS A 86 -39.47 -29.19 -14.41
CA CYS A 86 -38.19 -29.02 -15.12
C CYS A 86 -37.51 -27.71 -14.73
N CYS A 87 -38.26 -26.61 -14.67
CA CYS A 87 -37.77 -25.31 -14.22
C CYS A 87 -37.29 -25.36 -12.76
N LEU A 88 -38.03 -26.01 -11.85
CA LEU A 88 -37.62 -26.15 -10.45
C LEU A 88 -36.27 -26.89 -10.30
N TRP A 89 -36.09 -28.01 -11.02
CA TRP A 89 -34.83 -28.75 -11.03
C TRP A 89 -33.68 -27.95 -11.61
N MET A 90 -33.93 -27.16 -12.66
CA MET A 90 -32.93 -26.25 -13.23
C MET A 90 -32.47 -25.22 -12.18
N TRP A 91 -33.41 -24.59 -11.47
CA TRP A 91 -33.10 -23.61 -10.42
C TRP A 91 -32.30 -24.22 -9.26
N ILE A 92 -32.62 -25.45 -8.86
CA ILE A 92 -31.85 -26.15 -7.81
C ILE A 92 -30.40 -26.35 -8.24
N VAL A 93 -30.16 -26.81 -9.48
CA VAL A 93 -28.80 -27.04 -10.00
C VAL A 93 -28.04 -25.72 -10.13
N ILE A 94 -28.68 -24.66 -10.63
CA ILE A 94 -28.07 -23.32 -10.72
C ILE A 94 -27.67 -22.82 -9.33
N SER A 95 -28.55 -22.92 -8.34
CA SER A 95 -28.24 -22.46 -6.98
C SER A 95 -27.05 -23.20 -6.35
N VAL A 96 -26.90 -24.51 -6.59
CA VAL A 96 -25.74 -25.27 -6.10
C VAL A 96 -24.45 -24.84 -6.81
N LEU A 97 -24.49 -24.64 -8.13
CA LEU A 97 -23.31 -24.16 -8.88
C LEU A 97 -22.90 -22.74 -8.44
N VAL A 98 -23.88 -21.86 -8.24
CA VAL A 98 -23.66 -20.50 -7.72
C VAL A 98 -23.09 -20.55 -6.31
N ALA A 99 -23.54 -21.48 -5.45
CA ALA A 99 -22.99 -21.65 -4.10
C ALA A 99 -21.50 -21.99 -4.12
N CYS A 100 -21.08 -22.89 -5.02
CA CYS A 100 -19.66 -23.21 -5.20
C CYS A 100 -18.87 -21.98 -5.68
N GLY A 101 -19.40 -21.21 -6.63
CA GLY A 101 -18.76 -19.98 -7.10
C GLY A 101 -18.63 -18.91 -6.02
N VAL A 102 -19.68 -18.70 -5.23
CA VAL A 102 -19.68 -17.78 -4.08
C VAL A 102 -18.65 -18.21 -3.04
N CYS A 103 -18.56 -19.51 -2.73
CA CYS A 103 -17.56 -20.03 -1.80
C CYS A 103 -16.13 -19.71 -2.27
N VAL A 104 -15.82 -19.92 -3.56
CA VAL A 104 -14.50 -19.58 -4.12
C VAL A 104 -14.23 -18.08 -4.03
N LEU A 105 -15.19 -17.22 -4.42
CA LEU A 105 -15.03 -15.76 -4.34
C LEU A 105 -14.77 -15.28 -2.91
N LEU A 106 -15.50 -15.84 -1.94
CA LEU A 106 -15.38 -15.47 -0.54
C LEU A 106 -14.03 -15.90 0.05
N VAL A 107 -13.63 -17.16 -0.14
CA VAL A 107 -12.36 -17.69 0.39
C VAL A 107 -11.16 -17.01 -0.27
N TYR A 108 -11.17 -16.91 -1.59
CA TYR A 108 -10.06 -16.29 -2.32
C TYR A 108 -9.96 -14.79 -1.99
N GLY A 109 -11.10 -14.09 -1.94
CA GLY A 109 -11.16 -12.69 -1.57
C GLY A 109 -10.63 -12.42 -0.17
N SER A 110 -10.97 -13.25 0.83
CA SER A 110 -10.51 -13.05 2.22
C SER A 110 -9.01 -13.30 2.38
N VAL A 111 -8.49 -14.36 1.76
CA VAL A 111 -7.05 -14.69 1.80
C VAL A 111 -6.23 -13.57 1.16
N LEU A 112 -6.66 -13.10 -0.02
CA LEU A 112 -6.01 -12.02 -0.75
C LEU A 112 -6.04 -10.71 0.05
N LEU A 113 -7.15 -10.38 0.72
CA LEU A 113 -7.27 -9.19 1.56
C LEU A 113 -6.32 -9.23 2.75
N GLU A 114 -6.26 -10.36 3.47
CA GLU A 114 -5.38 -10.52 4.64
C GLU A 114 -3.90 -10.41 4.26
N GLN A 115 -3.49 -11.09 3.19
CA GLN A 115 -2.11 -11.07 2.72
C GLN A 115 -1.70 -9.67 2.25
N ALA A 116 -2.54 -8.99 1.47
CA ALA A 116 -2.27 -7.63 1.02
C ALA A 116 -2.21 -6.62 2.18
N ALA A 117 -3.12 -6.72 3.16
CA ALA A 117 -3.11 -5.83 4.32
C ALA A 117 -1.85 -6.02 5.19
N LYS A 118 -1.41 -7.27 5.40
CA LYS A 118 -0.16 -7.56 6.12
C LYS A 118 1.07 -7.06 5.36
N GLN A 119 1.09 -7.24 4.04
CA GLN A 119 2.20 -6.79 3.20
C GLN A 119 2.36 -5.27 3.25
N ILE A 120 1.26 -4.51 3.17
CA ILE A 120 1.30 -3.03 3.27
C ILE A 120 1.89 -2.59 4.61
N ILE A 121 1.47 -3.21 5.70
CA ILE A 121 1.99 -2.89 7.04
C ILE A 121 3.46 -3.26 7.17
N HIS A 122 3.85 -4.43 6.66
CA HIS A 122 5.24 -4.86 6.65
C HIS A 122 6.12 -3.91 5.82
N ASP A 123 5.73 -3.57 4.59
CA ASP A 123 6.50 -2.64 3.76
C ASP A 123 6.55 -1.23 4.39
N THR A 124 5.52 -0.82 5.13
CA THR A 124 5.53 0.46 5.87
C THR A 124 6.58 0.45 6.98
N GLU A 125 6.64 -0.61 7.78
CA GLU A 125 7.63 -0.75 8.86
C GLU A 125 9.06 -0.88 8.32
N TYR A 126 9.27 -1.76 7.34
CA TYR A 126 10.63 -2.16 6.94
C TYR A 126 11.18 -1.40 5.74
N ARG A 127 10.37 -0.61 5.00
CA ARG A 127 10.88 0.24 3.91
C ARG A 127 10.72 1.71 4.20
N THR A 128 9.54 2.14 4.64
CA THR A 128 9.29 3.57 4.88
C THR A 128 9.96 4.03 6.17
N LEU A 129 9.66 3.39 7.31
CA LEU A 129 10.27 3.79 8.58
C LEU A 129 11.78 3.57 8.60
N ASP A 130 12.24 2.44 8.05
CA ASP A 130 13.67 2.12 7.96
C ASP A 130 14.43 3.20 7.16
N TYR A 131 13.88 3.65 6.03
CA TYR A 131 14.47 4.76 5.26
C TYR A 131 14.63 6.04 6.08
N PHE A 132 13.61 6.44 6.85
CA PHE A 132 13.70 7.64 7.68
C PHE A 132 14.68 7.48 8.86
N ASN A 133 14.69 6.30 9.49
CA ASN A 133 15.63 5.99 10.58
C ASN A 133 17.08 5.93 10.09
N ASP A 134 17.33 5.27 8.95
CA ASP A 134 18.65 5.19 8.32
C ASP A 134 19.12 6.57 7.86
N THR A 135 18.24 7.38 7.28
CA THR A 135 18.58 8.74 6.85
C THR A 135 18.98 9.60 8.05
N ARG A 136 18.23 9.53 9.16
CA ARG A 136 18.58 10.20 10.43
C ARG A 136 19.93 9.72 10.97
N ALA A 137 20.16 8.40 11.00
CA ALA A 137 21.40 7.81 11.50
C ALA A 137 22.61 8.23 10.64
N ASN A 138 22.46 8.23 9.31
CA ASN A 138 23.49 8.67 8.38
C ASN A 138 23.80 10.16 8.54
N ILE A 139 22.80 11.03 8.67
CA ILE A 139 23.00 12.46 8.93
C ILE A 139 23.75 12.67 10.25
N THR A 140 23.36 11.96 11.31
CA THR A 140 24.00 12.05 12.63
C THR A 140 25.46 11.61 12.56
N MET A 141 25.73 10.49 11.89
CA MET A 141 27.07 9.96 11.71
C MET A 141 27.96 10.93 10.90
N LEU A 142 27.46 11.46 9.79
CA LEU A 142 28.21 12.36 8.92
C LEU A 142 28.55 13.70 9.61
N LEU A 143 27.65 14.19 10.46
CA LEU A 143 27.81 15.48 11.14
C LEU A 143 28.45 15.38 12.53
N THR A 144 28.74 14.17 13.01
CA THR A 144 29.50 13.98 14.26
C THR A 144 30.95 14.38 14.04
N ASN A 145 31.44 15.29 14.88
CA ASN A 145 32.84 15.70 14.81
C ASN A 145 33.73 14.66 15.51
N TYR A 146 34.28 13.73 14.74
CA TYR A 146 35.23 12.72 15.20
C TYR A 146 36.65 13.25 15.45
N SER A 147 36.95 14.51 15.11
CA SER A 147 38.24 15.13 15.42
C SER A 147 38.33 15.66 16.87
N ALA A 148 37.19 15.78 17.56
CA ALA A 148 37.14 16.08 18.99
C ALA A 148 37.25 14.79 19.82
N ASP A 149 37.93 14.86 20.97
CA ASP A 149 37.99 13.77 21.95
C ASP A 149 37.33 14.22 23.28
N PRO A 150 36.15 13.66 23.66
CA PRO A 150 35.36 12.67 22.92
C PRO A 150 34.65 13.27 21.68
N PRO A 151 34.22 12.43 20.71
CA PRO A 151 33.46 12.87 19.56
C PRO A 151 32.23 13.67 19.97
N THR A 152 32.04 14.83 19.35
CA THR A 152 30.90 15.72 19.67
C THR A 152 29.77 15.53 18.66
N PRO A 153 28.54 15.20 19.12
CA PRO A 153 27.40 15.03 18.22
C PRO A 153 26.95 16.39 17.64
N PRO A 154 26.25 16.38 16.50
CA PRO A 154 25.73 17.60 15.90
C PRO A 154 24.67 18.26 16.79
N SER A 155 24.65 19.60 16.85
CA SER A 155 23.64 20.38 17.57
C SER A 155 22.36 20.62 16.75
N ILE A 156 22.07 19.73 15.79
CA ILE A 156 20.96 19.88 14.84
C ILE A 156 19.72 19.20 15.41
N ASP A 157 18.58 19.89 15.30
CA ASP A 157 17.31 19.31 15.71
C ASP A 157 16.79 18.33 14.64
N LEU A 158 16.85 17.04 14.97
CA LEU A 158 16.31 15.95 14.14
C LEU A 158 14.90 15.52 14.55
N SER A 159 14.21 16.30 15.41
CA SER A 159 12.87 16.00 15.92
C SER A 159 11.82 15.82 14.83
N ALA A 160 12.00 16.43 13.65
CA ALA A 160 11.12 16.21 12.50
C ALA A 160 11.09 14.73 12.07
N PHE A 161 12.23 14.03 12.12
CA PHE A 161 12.28 12.59 11.84
C PHE A 161 11.56 11.78 12.93
N ASP A 162 11.70 12.16 14.20
CA ASP A 162 11.00 11.51 15.31
C ASP A 162 9.48 11.70 15.16
N ALA A 163 9.03 12.91 14.81
CA ALA A 163 7.62 13.20 14.62
C ALA A 163 7.01 12.42 13.43
N VAL A 164 7.76 12.22 12.33
CA VAL A 164 7.32 11.34 11.22
C VAL A 164 7.26 9.90 11.69
N ASN A 165 8.33 9.41 12.32
CA ASN A 165 8.45 8.02 12.76
C ASN A 165 7.38 7.67 13.81
N ASP A 166 7.15 8.52 14.81
CA ASP A 166 6.16 8.34 15.86
C ASP A 166 4.73 8.33 15.30
N ASN A 167 4.41 9.25 14.39
CA ASN A 167 3.08 9.28 13.76
C ASN A 167 2.83 8.03 12.91
N VAL A 168 3.78 7.66 12.04
CA VAL A 168 3.64 6.48 11.19
C VAL A 168 3.58 5.21 12.04
N THR A 169 4.45 5.08 13.04
CA THR A 169 4.47 3.96 13.99
C THR A 169 3.15 3.86 14.77
N TYR A 170 2.58 4.98 15.21
CA TYR A 170 1.28 5.02 15.87
C TYR A 170 0.17 4.44 14.97
N TYR A 171 0.07 4.90 13.72
CA TYR A 171 -0.95 4.39 12.79
C TYR A 171 -0.74 2.93 12.41
N VAL A 172 0.53 2.52 12.24
CA VAL A 172 0.88 1.11 11.99
C VAL A 172 0.47 0.22 13.16
N HIS A 173 0.77 0.61 14.40
CA HIS A 173 0.37 -0.13 15.60
C HIS A 173 -1.14 -0.15 15.78
N LEU A 174 -1.83 0.96 15.51
CA LEU A 174 -3.29 1.03 15.53
C LEU A 174 -3.89 0.04 14.51
N ALA A 175 -3.37 0.02 13.28
CA ALA A 175 -3.80 -0.89 12.23
C ALA A 175 -3.53 -2.36 12.60
N ARG A 176 -2.34 -2.68 13.08
CA ARG A 176 -1.94 -4.04 13.47
C ARG A 176 -2.74 -4.56 14.67
N ASN A 177 -2.83 -3.77 15.74
CA ASN A 177 -3.39 -4.24 17.01
C ASN A 177 -4.93 -4.24 17.02
N ASN A 178 -5.57 -3.27 16.35
CA ASN A 178 -7.03 -3.15 16.39
C ASN A 178 -7.73 -3.72 15.16
N TYR A 179 -7.10 -3.73 13.98
CA TYR A 179 -7.77 -4.18 12.75
C TYR A 179 -7.22 -5.52 12.24
N LEU A 180 -5.91 -5.67 12.11
CA LEU A 180 -5.32 -6.92 11.59
C LEU A 180 -5.56 -8.14 12.49
N LYS A 181 -5.68 -7.94 13.81
CA LYS A 181 -5.98 -9.01 14.76
C LYS A 181 -7.27 -9.77 14.38
N TYR A 182 -8.24 -9.09 13.78
CA TYR A 182 -9.51 -9.68 13.40
C TYR A 182 -9.50 -10.27 11.99
N PHE A 183 -8.54 -9.95 11.12
CA PHE A 183 -8.55 -10.50 9.75
C PHE A 183 -8.36 -12.01 9.72
N ARG A 184 -7.49 -12.58 10.57
CA ARG A 184 -7.33 -14.04 10.64
C ARG A 184 -8.59 -14.74 11.16
N ALA A 185 -9.30 -14.10 12.09
CA ALA A 185 -10.59 -14.59 12.56
C ALA A 185 -11.65 -14.47 11.44
N ALA A 186 -11.64 -13.37 10.69
CA ALA A 186 -12.53 -13.14 9.56
C ALA A 186 -12.28 -14.16 8.43
N GLU A 187 -11.03 -14.51 8.11
CA GLU A 187 -10.69 -15.56 7.14
C GLU A 187 -11.35 -16.90 7.53
N ILE A 188 -11.16 -17.34 8.77
CA ILE A 188 -11.77 -18.58 9.29
C ILE A 188 -13.30 -18.51 9.19
N VAL A 189 -13.89 -17.39 9.62
CA VAL A 189 -15.35 -17.19 9.57
C VAL A 189 -15.86 -17.23 8.14
N VAL A 190 -15.19 -16.59 7.18
CA VAL A 190 -15.59 -16.55 5.77
C VAL A 190 -15.49 -17.94 5.13
N CYS A 191 -14.46 -18.72 5.46
CA CYS A 191 -14.34 -20.13 5.05
C CYS A 191 -15.51 -20.99 5.58
N CYS A 192 -15.88 -20.81 6.86
CA CYS A 192 -17.01 -21.50 7.46
C CYS A 192 -18.34 -21.08 6.82
N VAL A 193 -18.55 -19.77 6.63
CA VAL A 193 -19.77 -19.22 6.03
C VAL A 193 -19.94 -19.67 4.58
N GLY A 194 -18.87 -19.69 3.79
CA GLY A 194 -18.90 -20.21 2.41
C GLY A 194 -19.27 -21.71 2.36
N SER A 195 -18.65 -22.52 3.23
CA SER A 195 -18.92 -23.97 3.30
C SER A 195 -20.35 -24.27 3.78
N VAL A 196 -20.83 -23.54 4.79
CA VAL A 196 -22.22 -23.64 5.28
C VAL A 196 -23.21 -23.25 4.18
N GLY A 197 -22.91 -22.21 3.39
CA GLY A 197 -23.74 -21.83 2.24
C GLY A 197 -23.92 -22.96 1.22
N VAL A 198 -22.83 -23.66 0.87
CA VAL A 198 -22.89 -24.84 -0.03
C VAL A 198 -23.72 -25.96 0.59
N PHE A 199 -23.47 -26.29 1.87
CA PHE A 199 -24.24 -27.32 2.59
C PHE A 199 -25.74 -27.01 2.60
N LEU A 200 -26.10 -25.77 2.94
CA LEU A 200 -27.47 -25.28 2.97
C LEU A 200 -28.14 -25.40 1.59
N MET A 201 -27.41 -25.12 0.50
CA MET A 201 -27.94 -25.27 -0.86
C MET A 201 -28.09 -26.74 -1.28
N LEU A 202 -27.20 -27.63 -0.85
CA LEU A 202 -27.32 -29.08 -1.07
C LEU A 202 -28.54 -29.67 -0.38
N CYS A 203 -28.98 -29.12 0.76
CA CYS A 203 -30.22 -29.55 1.40
C CYS A 203 -31.42 -29.40 0.45
N MET A 204 -31.43 -28.42 -0.47
CA MET A 204 -32.51 -28.29 -1.45
C MET A 204 -32.67 -29.51 -2.35
N LEU A 205 -31.57 -30.16 -2.72
CA LEU A 205 -31.61 -31.41 -3.47
C LEU A 205 -32.26 -32.52 -2.64
N ILE A 206 -31.97 -32.60 -1.34
CA ILE A 206 -32.58 -33.58 -0.44
C ILE A 206 -34.09 -33.36 -0.34
N PHE A 207 -34.53 -32.10 -0.14
CA PHE A 207 -35.97 -31.77 -0.12
C PHE A 207 -36.67 -32.12 -1.44
N ALA A 208 -36.00 -31.88 -2.58
CA ALA A 208 -36.52 -32.21 -3.90
C ALA A 208 -36.59 -33.73 -4.17
N LEU A 209 -35.56 -34.49 -3.78
CA LEU A 209 -35.50 -35.94 -3.92
C LEU A 209 -36.51 -36.64 -3.02
N CYS A 210 -36.62 -36.22 -1.76
CA CYS A 210 -37.59 -36.75 -0.80
C CYS A 210 -39.03 -36.25 -1.03
N ARG A 211 -39.22 -35.31 -1.98
CA ARG A 211 -40.51 -34.63 -2.26
C ARG A 211 -41.19 -34.15 -0.98
N CYS A 212 -40.43 -33.52 -0.09
CA CYS A 212 -40.92 -33.06 1.20
C CYS A 212 -41.92 -31.91 1.02
N SER A 213 -43.19 -32.11 1.38
CA SER A 213 -44.28 -31.15 1.20
C SER A 213 -44.86 -30.71 2.56
N GLY A 214 -45.46 -29.53 2.63
CA GLY A 214 -46.08 -29.00 3.86
C GLY A 214 -45.21 -27.96 4.58
N ILE A 215 -45.18 -28.01 5.92
CA ILE A 215 -44.58 -26.96 6.77
C ILE A 215 -43.04 -26.98 6.77
N CYS A 216 -42.42 -28.16 6.63
CA CYS A 216 -40.96 -28.32 6.69
C CYS A 216 -40.15 -27.43 5.72
N PRO A 217 -40.44 -27.38 4.40
CA PRO A 217 -39.72 -26.48 3.48
C PRO A 217 -39.96 -24.99 3.78
N ILE A 218 -41.12 -24.63 4.34
CA ILE A 218 -41.43 -23.26 4.74
C ILE A 218 -40.60 -22.85 5.96
N VAL A 219 -40.49 -23.72 6.98
CA VAL A 219 -39.65 -23.46 8.15
C VAL A 219 -38.16 -23.37 7.75
N TRP A 220 -37.71 -24.23 6.83
CA TRP A 220 -36.34 -24.18 6.31
C TRP A 220 -36.06 -22.87 5.55
N SER A 221 -37.06 -22.30 4.88
CA SER A 221 -36.92 -21.00 4.20
C SER A 221 -36.64 -19.83 5.16
N CYS A 222 -37.03 -19.94 6.44
CA CYS A 222 -36.67 -18.95 7.46
C CYS A 222 -35.15 -18.92 7.70
N LEU A 223 -34.47 -20.06 7.64
CA LEU A 223 -33.00 -20.09 7.74
C LEU A 223 -32.37 -19.38 6.54
N TYR A 224 -32.83 -19.66 5.33
CA TYR A 224 -32.34 -18.95 4.13
C TYR A 224 -32.59 -17.45 4.19
N PHE A 225 -33.69 -17.00 4.78
CA PHE A 225 -33.96 -15.57 4.97
C PHE A 225 -32.93 -14.90 5.89
N VAL A 226 -32.57 -15.52 7.01
CA VAL A 226 -31.54 -14.98 7.93
C VAL A 226 -30.20 -14.86 7.23
N PHE A 227 -29.78 -15.89 6.48
CA PHE A 227 -28.53 -15.85 5.72
C PHE A 227 -28.58 -14.83 4.57
N ALA A 228 -29.71 -14.71 3.86
CA ALA A 228 -29.88 -13.69 2.82
C ALA A 228 -29.69 -12.27 3.38
N LEU A 229 -30.26 -11.98 4.55
CA LEU A 229 -30.13 -10.68 5.21
C LEU A 229 -28.68 -10.41 5.65
N ALA A 230 -28.02 -11.40 6.25
CA ALA A 230 -26.61 -11.27 6.64
C ALA A 230 -25.69 -11.03 5.44
N PHE A 231 -25.86 -11.79 4.35
CA PHE A 231 -25.09 -11.61 3.12
C PHE A 231 -25.38 -10.27 2.45
N ALA A 232 -26.62 -9.80 2.46
CA ALA A 232 -26.97 -8.49 1.92
C ALA A 232 -26.30 -7.34 2.70
N LEU A 233 -26.29 -7.41 4.04
CA LEU A 233 -25.61 -6.41 4.88
C LEU A 233 -24.10 -6.40 4.63
N LEU A 234 -23.48 -7.57 4.53
CA LEU A 234 -22.04 -7.68 4.21
C LEU A 234 -21.74 -7.19 2.80
N ALA A 235 -22.61 -7.44 1.83
CA ALA A 235 -22.46 -6.89 0.48
C ALA A 235 -22.45 -5.35 0.47
N VAL A 236 -23.33 -4.71 1.27
CA VAL A 236 -23.34 -3.25 1.42
C VAL A 236 -22.03 -2.77 2.04
N LEU A 237 -21.57 -3.42 3.12
CA LEU A 237 -20.30 -3.07 3.77
C LEU A 237 -19.12 -3.17 2.80
N PHE A 238 -19.00 -4.27 2.08
CA PHE A 238 -17.92 -4.44 1.10
C PHE A 238 -18.07 -3.51 -0.12
N THR A 239 -19.29 -3.07 -0.46
CA THR A 239 -19.49 -2.03 -1.48
C THR A 239 -18.88 -0.69 -1.04
N ILE A 240 -19.04 -0.33 0.24
CA ILE A 240 -18.36 0.84 0.82
C ILE A 240 -16.85 0.63 0.82
N CYS A 241 -16.35 -0.56 1.16
CA CYS A 241 -14.91 -0.85 1.07
C CYS A 241 -14.37 -0.74 -0.35
N ILE A 242 -15.09 -1.25 -1.36
CA ILE A 242 -14.72 -1.13 -2.78
C ILE A 242 -14.62 0.34 -3.17
N TYR A 243 -15.57 1.17 -2.75
CA TYR A 243 -15.53 2.62 -2.98
C TYR A 243 -14.28 3.25 -2.37
N VAL A 244 -14.03 3.02 -1.08
CA VAL A 244 -12.89 3.60 -0.36
C VAL A 244 -11.55 3.17 -0.98
N MET A 245 -11.41 1.87 -1.29
CA MET A 245 -10.16 1.35 -1.86
C MET A 245 -9.94 1.82 -3.29
N SER A 246 -10.99 1.91 -4.11
CA SER A 246 -10.86 2.42 -5.48
C SER A 246 -10.53 3.91 -5.49
N ALA A 247 -11.17 4.70 -4.63
CA ALA A 247 -10.85 6.11 -4.48
C ALA A 247 -9.43 6.32 -3.95
N GLY A 248 -9.02 5.56 -2.93
CA GLY A 248 -7.67 5.62 -2.35
C GLY A 248 -6.57 5.25 -3.34
N CYS A 249 -6.72 4.16 -4.11
CA CYS A 249 -5.74 3.85 -5.18
C CYS A 249 -5.71 4.92 -6.27
N GLY A 250 -6.86 5.53 -6.55
CA GLY A 250 -6.98 6.66 -7.46
C GLY A 250 -6.18 7.89 -7.02
N GLU A 251 -6.25 8.23 -5.73
CA GLU A 251 -5.46 9.34 -5.16
C GLU A 251 -3.95 9.08 -5.25
N VAL A 252 -3.52 7.82 -5.13
CA VAL A 252 -2.11 7.44 -5.31
C VAL A 252 -1.66 7.70 -6.75
N ASP A 253 -2.45 7.32 -7.75
CA ASP A 253 -2.13 7.59 -9.17
C ASP A 253 -2.09 9.10 -9.48
N LEU A 254 -2.99 9.89 -8.89
CA LEU A 254 -2.97 11.37 -8.99
C LEU A 254 -1.71 11.97 -8.37
N GLN A 255 -1.23 11.42 -7.26
CA GLN A 255 -0.02 11.90 -6.60
C GLN A 255 1.24 11.70 -7.46
N TYR A 256 1.36 10.58 -8.17
CA TYR A 256 2.47 10.35 -9.10
C TYR A 256 2.45 11.28 -10.30
N SER A 257 1.26 11.58 -10.82
CA SER A 257 1.07 12.51 -11.93
C SER A 257 1.10 13.99 -11.49
N ARG A 258 1.23 14.26 -10.18
CA ARG A 258 1.14 15.61 -9.56
C ARG A 258 -0.16 16.32 -9.91
N GLU A 259 -1.22 15.55 -10.10
CA GLU A 259 -2.55 16.05 -10.42
C GLU A 259 -3.32 16.46 -9.15
N PRO A 260 -4.30 17.37 -9.28
CA PRO A 260 -5.07 17.83 -8.13
C PRO A 260 -5.88 16.69 -7.50
N GLY A 261 -5.63 16.43 -6.22
CA GLY A 261 -6.25 15.37 -5.42
C GLY A 261 -6.03 15.61 -3.92
N VAL A 262 -6.46 14.70 -3.05
CA VAL A 262 -6.29 14.78 -1.59
C VAL A 262 -4.82 14.93 -1.22
N PHE A 263 -3.94 14.15 -1.85
CA PHE A 263 -2.53 14.18 -1.52
C PHE A 263 -1.88 15.52 -1.89
N GLN A 264 -2.11 16.03 -3.11
CA GLN A 264 -1.55 17.31 -3.53
C GLN A 264 -2.20 18.53 -2.85
N TRP A 265 -3.53 18.56 -2.69
CA TRP A 265 -4.24 19.76 -2.24
C TRP A 265 -4.50 19.84 -0.74
N TYR A 266 -4.32 18.75 0.00
CA TYR A 266 -4.46 18.74 1.45
C TYR A 266 -3.20 18.22 2.14
N LEU A 267 -2.71 17.04 1.76
CA LEU A 267 -1.64 16.37 2.50
C LEU A 267 -0.28 17.08 2.33
N VAL A 268 0.05 17.56 1.13
CA VAL A 268 1.28 18.34 0.89
C VAL A 268 1.29 19.64 1.73
N PRO A 269 0.29 20.53 1.65
CA PRO A 269 0.23 21.71 2.52
C PRO A 269 0.21 21.39 4.02
N TRP A 270 -0.42 20.28 4.43
CA TRP A 270 -0.43 19.85 5.82
C TRP A 270 0.97 19.41 6.27
N CYS A 271 1.67 18.63 5.44
CA CYS A 271 3.05 18.20 5.69
C CYS A 271 3.98 19.40 5.81
N GLU A 272 3.88 20.40 4.91
CA GLU A 272 4.69 21.61 4.96
C GLU A 272 4.46 22.45 6.23
N LYS A 273 3.23 22.42 6.77
CA LYS A 273 2.89 23.11 8.02
C LYS A 273 3.33 22.32 9.26
N GLN A 274 3.28 21.00 9.20
CA GLN A 274 3.53 20.13 10.34
C GLN A 274 5.01 19.82 10.55
N PHE A 275 5.79 19.75 9.46
CA PHE A 275 7.20 19.41 9.50
C PHE A 275 8.06 20.57 8.99
N ASP A 276 8.91 21.11 9.86
CA ASP A 276 9.81 22.21 9.52
C ASP A 276 11.14 21.72 8.91
N PHE A 277 11.04 21.09 7.74
CA PHE A 277 12.24 20.68 6.98
C PHE A 277 13.04 21.88 6.47
N GLN A 278 12.43 23.07 6.38
CA GLN A 278 13.12 24.30 6.01
C GLN A 278 14.08 24.77 7.11
N ALA A 279 13.66 24.76 8.38
CA ALA A 279 14.57 25.03 9.49
C ALA A 279 15.68 23.99 9.57
N LEU A 280 15.38 22.70 9.33
CA LEU A 280 16.42 21.67 9.27
C LEU A 280 17.45 21.97 8.18
N ARG A 281 17.02 22.36 6.96
CA ARG A 281 17.95 22.78 5.90
C ARG A 281 18.80 23.96 6.32
N ALA A 282 18.19 25.00 6.90
CA ALA A 282 18.91 26.18 7.34
C ALA A 282 19.97 25.83 8.42
N GLN A 283 19.63 24.94 9.35
CA GLN A 283 20.57 24.44 10.36
C GLN A 283 21.71 23.64 9.73
N VAL A 284 21.42 22.72 8.79
CA VAL A 284 22.46 21.93 8.12
C VAL A 284 23.36 22.81 7.24
N GLN A 285 22.80 23.80 6.54
CA GLN A 285 23.57 24.76 5.75
C GLN A 285 24.44 25.66 6.63
N SER A 286 23.93 26.13 7.77
CA SER A 286 24.73 26.84 8.77
C SER A 286 25.85 25.96 9.33
N GLN A 287 25.58 24.67 9.55
CA GLN A 287 26.58 23.72 10.02
C GLN A 287 27.66 23.51 8.96
N GLU A 288 27.29 23.33 7.68
CA GLU A 288 28.24 23.23 6.57
C GLU A 288 29.14 24.46 6.50
N GLN A 289 28.57 25.67 6.62
CA GLN A 289 29.34 26.91 6.65
C GLN A 289 30.32 26.94 7.83
N GLN A 290 29.86 26.63 9.04
CA GLN A 290 30.71 26.62 10.23
C GLN A 290 31.87 25.62 10.11
N VAL A 291 31.58 24.42 9.60
CA VAL A 291 32.59 23.37 9.41
C VAL A 291 33.57 23.76 8.30
N SER A 292 33.09 24.38 7.22
CA SER A 292 33.94 24.88 6.12
C SER A 292 34.89 25.98 6.60
N GLN A 293 34.38 26.93 7.39
CA GLN A 293 35.21 27.96 8.04
C GLN A 293 36.20 27.33 9.04
N SER A 294 35.79 26.31 9.80
CA SER A 294 36.70 25.60 10.71
C SER A 294 37.81 24.87 9.95
N ALA A 295 37.52 24.28 8.78
CA ALA A 295 38.52 23.61 7.96
C ALA A 295 39.56 24.60 7.41
N CYS A 296 39.13 25.76 6.91
CA CYS A 296 40.05 26.82 6.50
C CYS A 296 40.77 27.46 7.70
N GLY A 297 40.13 27.57 8.86
CA GLY A 297 40.78 27.98 10.10
C GLY A 297 41.89 27.00 10.53
N ALA A 298 41.66 25.70 10.40
CA ALA A 298 42.69 24.68 10.66
C ALA A 298 43.86 24.79 9.68
N LEU A 299 43.59 25.05 8.40
CA LEU A 299 44.62 25.32 7.40
C LEU A 299 45.44 26.58 7.73
N LEU A 300 44.79 27.68 8.13
CA LEU A 300 45.44 28.94 8.50
C LEU A 300 46.39 28.83 9.72
N ASN A 301 46.29 27.76 10.52
CA ASN A 301 47.26 27.50 11.59
C ASN A 301 48.61 26.98 11.07
N PHE A 302 48.66 26.50 9.83
CA PHE A 302 49.83 25.84 9.24
C PHE A 302 50.26 26.45 7.90
N CYS A 303 49.56 27.48 7.43
CA CYS A 303 49.88 28.15 6.17
C CYS A 303 49.98 29.66 6.35
N ASP A 304 50.78 30.30 5.50
CA ASP A 304 50.74 31.74 5.28
C ASP A 304 50.95 32.06 3.79
N ASN A 305 50.91 33.34 3.44
CA ASN A 305 51.12 33.82 2.07
C ASN A 305 52.58 34.28 1.82
N ASP A 306 53.50 34.05 2.76
CA ASP A 306 54.92 34.38 2.60
C ASP A 306 55.65 33.20 1.95
N PRO A 307 56.26 33.38 0.76
CA PRO A 307 57.02 32.32 0.11
C PRO A 307 58.24 31.85 0.92
N ASN A 308 58.72 32.65 1.88
CA ASN A 308 59.84 32.31 2.72
C ASN A 308 59.41 31.59 4.00
N TYR A 309 60.24 30.64 4.43
CA TYR A 309 60.06 29.98 5.72
C TYR A 309 60.73 30.79 6.84
N SER A 310 59.97 31.14 7.88
CA SER A 310 60.48 31.85 9.05
C SER A 310 60.60 30.92 10.26
N LEU A 311 61.71 31.03 10.98
CA LEU A 311 61.95 30.32 12.25
C LEU A 311 61.10 30.87 13.40
N GLU A 312 60.45 32.02 13.24
CA GLU A 312 59.51 32.59 14.23
C GLU A 312 58.12 31.93 14.11
N ASN A 313 57.69 31.62 12.89
CA ASN A 313 56.42 30.95 12.58
C ASN A 313 56.65 29.52 12.10
N LYS A 314 57.22 28.69 12.98
CA LYS A 314 57.74 27.36 12.62
C LYS A 314 56.70 26.40 12.04
N ASN A 315 55.43 26.62 12.36
CA ASN A 315 54.30 25.79 11.95
C ASN A 315 53.75 26.18 10.56
N HIS A 316 54.16 27.32 9.98
CA HIS A 316 53.69 27.77 8.67
C HIS A 316 54.58 27.23 7.54
N ILE A 317 54.44 25.94 7.29
CA ILE A 317 55.21 25.20 6.28
C ILE A 317 54.53 25.17 4.90
N PHE A 318 53.25 25.55 4.83
CA PHE A 318 52.47 25.59 3.60
C PHE A 318 52.26 27.02 3.10
N MET A 319 52.16 27.17 1.78
CA MET A 319 51.57 28.33 1.11
C MET A 319 50.05 28.16 1.10
N CYS A 320 49.31 29.13 1.65
CA CYS A 320 47.85 29.07 1.64
C CYS A 320 47.31 29.09 0.20
N GLY A 321 46.46 28.13 -0.15
CA GLY A 321 45.74 28.12 -1.42
C GLY A 321 44.85 29.35 -1.58
N ASN A 322 44.73 29.86 -2.81
CA ASN A 322 43.96 31.07 -3.15
C ASN A 322 44.30 32.32 -2.33
N SER A 323 45.46 32.34 -1.69
CA SER A 323 45.93 33.43 -0.82
C SER A 323 44.94 33.81 0.28
N ILE A 324 44.24 32.82 0.85
CA ILE A 324 43.32 33.08 1.96
C ILE A 324 44.07 33.70 3.16
N THR A 325 43.39 34.59 3.87
CA THR A 325 43.88 35.26 5.09
C THR A 325 42.93 35.13 6.25
N ASP A 326 41.66 34.80 5.99
CA ASP A 326 40.63 34.65 7.00
C ASP A 326 39.73 33.44 6.72
N LYS A 327 39.29 32.78 7.80
CA LYS A 327 38.43 31.60 7.72
C LYS A 327 37.07 31.87 7.06
N SER A 328 36.54 33.10 7.14
CA SER A 328 35.26 33.50 6.54
C SER A 328 35.26 33.51 5.01
N GLN A 329 36.43 33.37 4.38
CA GLN A 329 36.56 33.22 2.93
C GLN A 329 36.14 31.82 2.44
N CYS A 330 35.96 30.85 3.35
CA CYS A 330 35.45 29.52 3.03
C CYS A 330 34.03 29.36 3.58
N ASN A 331 33.01 29.56 2.75
CA ASN A 331 31.61 29.47 3.16
C ASN A 331 30.93 28.17 2.72
N SER A 332 31.55 27.43 1.81
CA SER A 332 31.04 26.17 1.25
C SER A 332 32.15 25.12 1.13
N LEU A 333 31.76 23.87 0.89
CA LEU A 333 32.71 22.80 0.57
C LEU A 333 33.55 23.13 -0.67
N ASP A 334 32.96 23.74 -1.69
CA ASP A 334 33.67 24.11 -2.92
C ASP A 334 34.83 25.06 -2.62
N ASP A 335 34.62 26.05 -1.76
CA ASP A 335 35.68 26.96 -1.31
C ASP A 335 36.81 26.20 -0.60
N VAL A 336 36.46 25.27 0.30
CA VAL A 336 37.44 24.46 1.05
C VAL A 336 38.24 23.57 0.09
N VAL A 337 37.58 22.91 -0.86
CA VAL A 337 38.22 22.03 -1.84
C VAL A 337 39.16 22.82 -2.73
N ASP A 338 38.74 23.97 -3.25
CA ASP A 338 39.58 24.84 -4.07
C ASP A 338 40.83 25.32 -3.32
N VAL A 339 40.66 25.73 -2.06
CA VAL A 339 41.77 26.16 -1.20
C VAL A 339 42.71 25.00 -0.90
N VAL A 340 42.19 23.83 -0.52
CA VAL A 340 43.01 22.65 -0.20
C VAL A 340 43.80 22.16 -1.41
N LEU A 341 43.18 22.13 -2.59
CA LEU A 341 43.84 21.75 -3.84
C LEU A 341 44.91 22.75 -4.27
N SER A 342 44.69 24.04 -3.95
CA SER A 342 45.64 25.12 -4.25
C SER A 342 46.72 25.30 -3.20
N THR A 343 46.64 24.59 -2.07
CA THR A 343 47.62 24.63 -0.98
C THR A 343 48.79 23.69 -1.27
N TYR A 344 50.01 24.20 -1.10
CA TYR A 344 51.25 23.43 -1.35
C TYR A 344 52.34 23.79 -0.36
N VAL A 345 53.30 22.89 -0.16
CA VAL A 345 54.48 23.11 0.70
C VAL A 345 55.30 24.29 0.16
N LYS A 346 55.83 25.15 1.04
CA LYS A 346 56.67 26.28 0.61
C LYS A 346 57.82 25.80 -0.31
N PRO A 347 58.15 26.54 -1.38
CA PRO A 347 59.14 26.09 -2.38
C PRO A 347 60.50 25.69 -1.78
N MET A 348 61.00 26.46 -0.80
CA MET A 348 62.28 26.19 -0.13
C MET A 348 62.29 24.86 0.66
N LEU A 349 61.12 24.39 1.10
CA LEU A 349 60.98 23.16 1.89
C LEU A 349 60.53 21.96 1.04
N THR A 350 60.10 22.18 -0.20
CA THR A 350 59.48 21.16 -1.06
C THR A 350 60.37 19.93 -1.27
N ASN A 351 61.65 20.15 -1.61
CA ASN A 351 62.61 19.07 -1.83
C ASN A 351 63.04 18.35 -0.53
N THR A 352 62.92 19.02 0.61
CA THR A 352 63.30 18.47 1.92
C THR A 352 62.18 17.64 2.53
N LEU A 353 60.94 18.13 2.46
CA LEU A 353 59.80 17.51 3.13
C LEU A 353 59.11 16.45 2.27
N CYS A 354 59.01 16.65 0.95
CA CYS A 354 58.23 15.78 0.05
C CYS A 354 59.12 14.73 -0.63
N ALA A 355 59.94 14.02 0.17
CA ALA A 355 61.01 13.17 -0.33
C ALA A 355 60.53 11.77 -0.72
N ASN A 356 60.17 11.55 -1.99
CA ASN A 356 60.43 10.29 -2.73
C ASN A 356 59.91 10.38 -4.18
N GLN A 357 60.73 10.85 -5.12
CA GLN A 357 60.50 10.58 -6.53
C GLN A 357 61.83 10.24 -7.20
N THR A 358 62.13 8.95 -7.26
CA THR A 358 63.17 8.42 -8.14
C THR A 358 62.87 8.83 -9.58
N GLY A 359 63.64 9.78 -10.13
CA GLY A 359 63.64 10.11 -11.56
C GLY A 359 63.00 11.42 -11.99
N MET A 360 62.69 12.37 -11.09
CA MET A 360 62.23 13.72 -11.49
C MET A 360 63.25 14.79 -11.09
N GLU A 361 63.66 15.62 -12.05
CA GLU A 361 64.76 16.59 -11.90
C GLU A 361 64.39 17.77 -10.98
N TYR A 362 63.10 18.14 -10.89
CA TYR A 362 62.56 19.10 -9.90
C TYR A 362 61.06 18.85 -9.68
N LEU A 363 60.60 18.71 -8.42
CA LEU A 363 59.17 18.78 -8.09
C LEU A 363 58.78 20.27 -8.00
N GLU A 364 58.07 20.79 -9.01
CA GLU A 364 57.68 22.21 -9.01
C GLU A 364 56.74 22.57 -7.84
N LYS A 365 55.87 21.65 -7.40
CA LYS A 365 54.96 21.84 -6.26
C LYS A 365 54.64 20.52 -5.55
N CYS A 366 54.79 20.49 -4.21
CA CYS A 366 54.24 19.42 -3.37
C CYS A 366 52.91 19.86 -2.76
N THR A 367 51.79 19.39 -3.33
CA THR A 367 50.44 19.71 -2.85
C THR A 367 50.15 19.09 -1.49
N LEU A 368 49.15 19.63 -0.78
CA LEU A 368 48.73 19.11 0.53
C LEU A 368 48.40 17.59 0.51
N ILE A 369 47.69 17.13 -0.53
CA ILE A 369 47.33 15.71 -0.72
C ILE A 369 48.59 14.84 -0.92
N SER A 370 49.54 15.33 -1.73
CA SER A 370 50.82 14.65 -1.92
C SER A 370 51.60 14.60 -0.61
N CYS A 371 51.57 15.67 0.17
CA CYS A 371 52.30 15.76 1.43
C CYS A 371 51.75 14.81 2.50
N ALA A 372 50.43 14.69 2.65
CA ALA A 372 49.84 13.76 3.61
C ALA A 372 50.25 12.28 3.38
N SER A 373 50.50 11.92 2.11
CA SER A 373 50.90 10.56 1.74
C SER A 373 52.41 10.37 1.65
N ARG A 374 53.18 11.42 1.31
CA ARG A 374 54.60 11.31 0.91
C ARG A 374 55.56 12.19 1.71
N CYS A 375 55.08 13.12 2.53
CA CYS A 375 55.96 13.95 3.35
C CYS A 375 56.57 13.17 4.52
N VAL A 376 57.72 13.64 4.98
CA VAL A 376 58.44 13.14 6.15
C VAL A 376 58.30 14.14 7.31
N ASP A 377 58.03 13.62 8.51
CA ASP A 377 58.06 14.41 9.75
C ASP A 377 59.47 14.36 10.35
N TYR A 378 60.05 15.52 10.64
CA TYR A 378 61.36 15.66 11.28
C TYR A 378 61.20 16.02 12.76
N GLN A 379 62.02 15.40 13.61
CA GLN A 379 62.09 15.72 15.05
C GLN A 379 63.00 16.92 15.34
N PHE A 380 64.06 17.11 14.55
CA PHE A 380 65.04 18.19 14.73
C PHE A 380 65.52 18.73 13.38
N PRO A 381 65.15 19.96 12.98
CA PRO A 381 64.14 20.83 13.61
C PRO A 381 62.74 20.19 13.57
N PRO A 382 61.84 20.51 14.52
CA PRO A 382 60.50 19.94 14.55
C PRO A 382 59.68 20.47 13.36
N LEU A 383 59.48 19.62 12.36
CA LEU A 383 58.68 19.90 11.17
C LEU A 383 57.74 18.72 10.97
N HIS A 384 56.46 18.91 11.24
CA HIS A 384 55.46 17.84 11.22
C HIS A 384 54.59 17.88 9.97
N ALA A 385 55.22 18.02 8.80
CA ALA A 385 54.54 18.28 7.54
C ALA A 385 53.51 17.24 7.13
N ARG A 386 53.79 15.96 7.38
CA ARG A 386 52.84 14.88 7.12
C ARG A 386 51.69 14.92 8.09
N THR A 387 51.98 15.06 9.38
CA THR A 387 50.96 15.10 10.43
C THR A 387 50.03 16.31 10.27
N GLU A 388 50.58 17.48 9.98
CA GLU A 388 49.82 18.73 9.74
C GLU A 388 48.97 18.63 8.46
N ALA A 389 49.52 18.07 7.37
CA ALA A 389 48.74 17.81 6.15
C ALA A 389 47.57 16.85 6.41
N ILE A 390 47.78 15.79 7.21
CA ILE A 390 46.71 14.86 7.61
C ILE A 390 45.62 15.59 8.41
N GLN A 391 45.99 16.45 9.36
CA GLN A 391 45.03 17.22 10.16
C GLN A 391 44.17 18.15 9.29
N ILE A 392 44.77 18.85 8.33
CA ILE A 392 44.04 19.72 7.40
C ILE A 392 43.08 18.89 6.53
N LEU A 393 43.55 17.75 5.99
CA LEU A 393 42.70 16.86 5.19
C LEU A 393 41.56 16.23 6.02
N GLN A 394 41.78 15.94 7.31
CA GLN A 394 40.72 15.47 8.20
C GLN A 394 39.64 16.53 8.38
N ALA A 395 40.02 17.81 8.55
CA ALA A 395 39.05 18.90 8.65
C ALA A 395 38.29 19.12 7.33
N ALA A 396 38.97 19.02 6.18
CA ALA A 396 38.34 19.09 4.86
C ALA A 396 37.38 17.91 4.61
N ASN A 397 37.74 16.69 5.02
CA ASN A 397 36.85 15.53 4.96
C ASN A 397 35.61 15.70 5.83
N PHE A 398 35.72 16.35 6.99
CA PHE A 398 34.56 16.65 7.82
C PHE A 398 33.61 17.64 7.13
N ALA A 399 34.14 18.66 6.42
CA ALA A 399 33.33 19.54 5.58
C ALA A 399 32.63 18.76 4.43
N ALA A 400 33.34 17.80 3.82
CA ALA A 400 32.77 16.95 2.78
C ALA A 400 31.62 16.07 3.30
N ASN A 401 31.76 15.51 4.50
CA ASN A 401 30.69 14.76 5.17
C ASN A 401 29.48 15.65 5.47
N ALA A 402 29.70 16.90 5.89
CA ALA A 402 28.62 17.85 6.14
C ALA A 402 27.83 18.21 4.88
N SER A 403 28.51 18.44 3.75
CA SER A 403 27.86 18.66 2.46
C SER A 403 27.11 17.41 1.97
N THR A 404 27.66 16.22 2.23
CA THR A 404 26.97 14.95 1.96
C THR A 404 25.68 14.83 2.79
N ALA A 405 25.69 15.25 4.06
CA ALA A 405 24.49 15.30 4.89
C ALA A 405 23.42 16.26 4.32
N LEU A 406 23.81 17.40 3.75
CA LEU A 406 22.90 18.31 3.05
C LEU A 406 22.18 17.62 1.88
N SER A 407 22.89 16.76 1.15
CA SER A 407 22.30 16.00 0.03
C SER A 407 21.22 15.00 0.45
N TYR A 408 21.30 14.46 1.68
CA TYR A 408 20.24 13.61 2.25
C TYR A 408 19.00 14.42 2.66
N VAL A 409 19.20 15.67 3.09
CA VAL A 409 18.10 16.56 3.50
C VAL A 409 17.38 17.17 2.30
N TRP A 410 18.07 17.38 1.18
CA TRP A 410 17.50 18.06 0.01
C TRP A 410 16.18 17.42 -0.48
N PRO A 411 16.09 16.10 -0.74
CA PRO A 411 14.85 15.47 -1.18
C PRO A 411 13.70 15.60 -0.16
N LEU A 412 14.02 15.72 1.13
CA LEU A 412 13.04 15.80 2.22
C LEU A 412 12.40 17.18 2.36
N LEU A 413 12.94 18.19 1.68
CA LEU A 413 12.31 19.52 1.61
C LEU A 413 11.02 19.52 0.82
N GLU A 414 10.88 18.57 -0.10
CA GLU A 414 9.68 18.38 -0.85
C GLU A 414 8.79 17.38 -0.11
N CYS A 415 7.73 17.87 0.53
CA CYS A 415 6.71 17.01 1.14
C CYS A 415 6.12 16.00 0.14
N ASN A 416 6.16 16.32 -1.15
CA ASN A 416 5.89 15.40 -2.24
C ASN A 416 6.73 14.11 -2.17
N PHE A 417 8.03 14.20 -1.91
CA PHE A 417 8.90 13.03 -1.81
C PHE A 417 8.54 12.14 -0.62
N ILE A 418 8.22 12.75 0.53
CA ILE A 418 7.79 12.03 1.74
C ILE A 418 6.48 11.27 1.46
N ILE A 419 5.51 11.96 0.88
CA ILE A 419 4.21 11.38 0.52
C ILE A 419 4.39 10.29 -0.54
N ASP A 420 5.26 10.48 -1.52
CA ASP A 420 5.53 9.48 -2.55
C ASP A 420 6.17 8.23 -1.95
N LYS A 421 7.06 8.35 -0.96
CA LYS A 421 7.64 7.17 -0.29
C LYS A 421 6.57 6.35 0.43
N ILE A 422 5.64 7.03 1.11
CA ILE A 422 4.49 6.38 1.76
C ILE A 422 3.56 5.76 0.70
N ALA A 423 3.24 6.49 -0.37
CA ALA A 423 2.36 6.02 -1.45
C ALA A 423 2.96 4.82 -2.21
N ASN A 424 4.25 4.85 -2.54
CA ASN A 424 5.01 3.75 -3.14
C ASN A 424 4.93 2.46 -2.31
N THR A 425 4.85 2.61 -0.99
CA THR A 425 4.74 1.48 -0.06
C THR A 425 3.37 0.81 -0.17
N VAL A 426 2.31 1.59 -0.36
CA VAL A 426 0.96 1.07 -0.63
C VAL A 426 0.87 0.45 -2.03
N GLU A 427 1.81 0.77 -2.91
CA GLU A 427 1.83 0.37 -4.31
C GLU A 427 2.90 -0.69 -4.66
N THR A 428 3.59 -1.26 -3.66
CA THR A 428 4.75 -2.13 -3.87
C THR A 428 4.53 -3.23 -4.92
N ARG A 429 5.53 -3.39 -5.81
CA ARG A 429 5.51 -4.23 -7.03
C ARG A 429 5.61 -5.75 -6.81
N ASN A 430 6.00 -6.21 -5.62
CA ASN A 430 6.30 -7.63 -5.39
C ASN A 430 5.26 -8.26 -4.47
N TYR A 431 4.08 -8.53 -5.03
CA TYR A 431 3.04 -9.28 -4.34
C TYR A 431 3.30 -10.79 -4.47
N ASN A 432 3.81 -11.42 -3.41
CA ASN A 432 3.93 -12.87 -3.31
C ASN A 432 2.68 -13.45 -2.65
N SER A 433 1.68 -13.87 -3.43
CA SER A 433 0.66 -14.81 -2.92
C SER A 433 0.88 -16.21 -3.45
N SER A 434 0.54 -17.21 -2.65
CA SER A 434 0.58 -18.62 -3.02
C SER A 434 -0.41 -19.00 -4.15
N PHE A 435 -1.23 -18.06 -4.63
CA PHE A 435 -2.33 -18.32 -5.55
C PHE A 435 -2.37 -17.40 -6.79
N THR A 436 -1.43 -16.47 -6.92
CA THR A 436 -1.21 -15.68 -8.16
C THR A 436 0.21 -15.93 -8.63
N THR A 437 0.40 -16.22 -9.92
CA THR A 437 1.75 -16.20 -10.52
C THR A 437 2.40 -14.84 -10.24
N GLN A 438 3.61 -14.86 -9.69
CA GLN A 438 4.45 -13.69 -9.47
C GLN A 438 4.46 -12.85 -10.76
N SER A 439 3.84 -11.69 -10.71
CA SER A 439 3.65 -10.82 -11.87
C SER A 439 4.08 -9.42 -11.45
N ASP A 440 5.09 -8.89 -12.14
CA ASP A 440 5.66 -7.56 -11.92
C ASP A 440 4.66 -6.39 -12.10
N TYR A 441 3.39 -6.71 -12.43
CA TYR A 441 2.33 -5.78 -12.75
C TYR A 441 1.24 -5.66 -11.66
N VAL A 442 1.24 -6.50 -10.61
CA VAL A 442 0.19 -6.47 -9.57
C VAL A 442 0.65 -5.62 -8.38
N ARG A 443 0.16 -4.37 -8.34
CA ARG A 443 0.36 -3.41 -7.25
C ARG A 443 -0.45 -3.81 -6.00
N SER A 444 0.11 -3.68 -4.79
CA SER A 444 -0.56 -4.00 -3.51
C SER A 444 -1.93 -3.32 -3.34
N CYS A 445 -2.07 -2.05 -3.74
CA CYS A 445 -3.36 -1.34 -3.75
C CYS A 445 -4.41 -2.02 -4.65
N SER A 446 -3.99 -2.53 -5.82
CA SER A 446 -4.88 -3.29 -6.70
C SER A 446 -5.30 -4.61 -6.08
N ALA A 447 -4.43 -5.27 -5.30
CA ALA A 447 -4.78 -6.50 -4.60
C ALA A 447 -5.87 -6.28 -3.52
N VAL A 448 -5.77 -5.22 -2.72
CA VAL A 448 -6.80 -4.84 -1.73
C VAL A 448 -8.12 -4.46 -2.41
N ARG A 449 -8.06 -3.76 -3.55
CA ARG A 449 -9.24 -3.44 -4.37
C ARG A 449 -9.90 -4.70 -4.93
N ILE A 450 -9.12 -5.56 -5.59
CA ILE A 450 -9.63 -6.80 -6.22
C ILE A 450 -10.25 -7.73 -5.18
N SER A 451 -9.60 -7.91 -4.03
CA SER A 451 -10.15 -8.70 -2.93
C SER A 451 -11.47 -8.13 -2.40
N SER A 452 -11.56 -6.81 -2.23
CA SER A 452 -12.82 -6.14 -1.84
C SER A 452 -13.93 -6.37 -2.86
N VAL A 453 -13.62 -6.31 -4.16
CA VAL A 453 -14.57 -6.61 -5.25
C VAL A 453 -15.02 -8.06 -5.23
N MET A 454 -14.10 -9.00 -5.02
CA MET A 454 -14.42 -10.43 -4.91
C MET A 454 -15.33 -10.72 -3.73
N LEU A 455 -15.04 -10.14 -2.55
CA LEU A 455 -15.86 -10.29 -1.35
C LEU A 455 -17.24 -9.65 -1.53
N GLY A 456 -17.31 -8.40 -2.01
CA GLY A 456 -18.57 -7.70 -2.26
C GLY A 456 -19.45 -8.43 -3.27
N THR A 457 -18.86 -8.92 -4.37
CA THR A 457 -19.56 -9.71 -5.39
C THR A 457 -20.02 -11.06 -4.81
N GLY A 458 -19.16 -11.74 -4.06
CA GLY A 458 -19.49 -13.02 -3.41
C GLY A 458 -20.66 -12.88 -2.44
N PHE A 459 -20.66 -11.87 -1.58
CA PHE A 459 -21.76 -11.60 -0.65
C PHE A 459 -23.05 -11.19 -1.37
N PHE A 460 -22.96 -10.35 -2.40
CA PHE A 460 -24.13 -9.95 -3.20
C PHE A 460 -24.77 -11.13 -3.92
N VAL A 461 -23.98 -11.90 -4.67
CA VAL A 461 -24.47 -13.09 -5.39
C VAL A 461 -24.95 -14.16 -4.40
N GLY A 462 -24.30 -14.31 -3.25
CA GLY A 462 -24.74 -15.20 -2.17
C GLY A 462 -26.10 -14.79 -1.59
N ALA A 463 -26.38 -13.50 -1.42
CA ALA A 463 -27.70 -13.03 -1.00
C ALA A 463 -28.79 -13.43 -2.02
N LEU A 464 -28.53 -13.24 -3.32
CA LEU A 464 -29.44 -13.66 -4.38
C LEU A 464 -29.66 -15.17 -4.41
N MET A 465 -28.59 -15.94 -4.20
CA MET A 465 -28.65 -17.40 -4.09
C MET A 465 -29.59 -17.84 -2.95
N PHE A 466 -29.53 -17.20 -1.77
CA PHE A 466 -30.45 -17.51 -0.68
C PHE A 466 -31.90 -17.08 -0.98
N ILE A 467 -32.11 -15.94 -1.65
CA ILE A 467 -33.44 -15.51 -2.11
C ILE A 467 -34.03 -16.51 -3.12
N LEU A 468 -33.22 -16.99 -4.06
CA LEU A 468 -33.61 -18.06 -4.99
C LEU A 468 -33.94 -19.36 -4.23
N GLY A 469 -33.17 -19.70 -3.19
CA GLY A 469 -33.46 -20.84 -2.33
C GLY A 469 -34.82 -20.75 -1.64
N ILE A 470 -35.21 -19.56 -1.14
CA ILE A 470 -36.56 -19.32 -0.58
C ILE A 470 -37.62 -19.56 -1.65
N HIS A 471 -37.42 -19.02 -2.86
CA HIS A 471 -38.35 -19.21 -3.97
C HIS A 471 -38.53 -20.69 -4.34
N VAL A 472 -37.42 -21.43 -4.46
CA VAL A 472 -37.40 -22.87 -4.75
C VAL A 472 -38.12 -23.65 -3.66
N MET A 473 -37.91 -23.33 -2.38
CA MET A 473 -38.59 -24.01 -1.27
C MET A 473 -40.10 -23.76 -1.26
N HIS A 474 -40.52 -22.51 -1.49
CA HIS A 474 -41.93 -22.14 -1.51
C HIS A 474 -42.65 -22.75 -2.71
N ARG A 475 -42.10 -22.61 -3.92
CA ARG A 475 -42.68 -23.22 -5.14
C ARG A 475 -42.60 -24.75 -5.11
N GLY A 476 -41.48 -25.29 -4.64
CA GLY A 476 -41.26 -26.72 -4.49
C GLY A 476 -42.30 -27.37 -3.59
N ALA A 477 -42.65 -26.75 -2.46
CA ALA A 477 -43.66 -27.28 -1.53
C ALA A 477 -45.00 -27.57 -2.23
N PHE A 478 -45.45 -26.70 -3.14
CA PHE A 478 -46.68 -26.89 -3.93
C PHE A 478 -46.49 -27.94 -5.03
N ILE A 479 -45.40 -27.88 -5.79
CA ILE A 479 -45.16 -28.79 -6.93
C ILE A 479 -44.92 -30.23 -6.46
N TRP A 480 -44.20 -30.42 -5.35
CA TRP A 480 -43.94 -31.73 -4.76
C TRP A 480 -45.21 -32.34 -4.14
N ALA A 481 -46.10 -31.51 -3.58
CA ALA A 481 -47.41 -31.95 -3.09
C ALA A 481 -48.31 -32.43 -4.24
N ALA A 482 -48.47 -31.62 -5.29
CA ALA A 482 -49.25 -31.98 -6.48
C ALA A 482 -48.72 -33.24 -7.17
N GLY A 483 -47.40 -33.47 -7.10
CA GLY A 483 -46.82 -34.69 -7.63
C GLY A 483 -47.09 -35.97 -6.85
N LYS A 484 -47.22 -35.89 -5.53
CA LYS A 484 -47.64 -37.04 -4.72
C LYS A 484 -49.09 -37.42 -5.01
N GLU A 485 -49.95 -36.44 -5.25
CA GLU A 485 -51.36 -36.65 -5.54
C GLU A 485 -51.57 -37.36 -6.89
N ASN A 486 -50.89 -36.91 -7.96
CA ASN A 486 -50.97 -37.54 -9.28
C ASN A 486 -50.46 -38.99 -9.27
N ASP A 487 -49.36 -39.29 -8.57
CA ASP A 487 -48.81 -40.65 -8.47
C ASP A 487 -49.73 -41.57 -7.63
N ALA A 488 -50.45 -41.02 -6.65
CA ALA A 488 -51.42 -41.76 -5.83
C ALA A 488 -52.70 -42.09 -6.61
N VAL A 489 -53.17 -41.17 -7.47
CA VAL A 489 -54.31 -41.40 -8.39
C VAL A 489 -53.93 -42.47 -9.42
N GLN A 490 -52.76 -42.35 -10.05
CA GLN A 490 -52.28 -43.31 -11.04
C GLN A 490 -52.09 -44.73 -10.46
N LYS A 491 -51.71 -44.86 -9.18
CA LYS A 491 -51.66 -46.16 -8.48
C LYS A 491 -53.04 -46.77 -8.19
N LYS A 492 -54.06 -45.95 -7.96
CA LYS A 492 -55.45 -46.43 -7.74
C LYS A 492 -56.07 -46.96 -9.03
N ASP A 493 -55.84 -46.30 -10.16
CA ASP A 493 -56.39 -46.71 -11.46
C ASP A 493 -55.74 -47.99 -12.04
N VAL A 494 -54.58 -48.40 -11.50
CA VAL A 494 -53.84 -49.61 -11.92
C VAL A 494 -54.12 -50.82 -11.00
N SER A 495 -54.89 -50.65 -9.91
CA SER A 495 -55.29 -51.77 -9.04
C SER A 495 -56.52 -52.49 -9.60
N PRO A 496 -56.56 -53.85 -9.69
CA PRO A 496 -57.67 -54.56 -10.32
C PRO A 496 -58.96 -54.45 -9.49
N PRO A 497 -60.16 -54.48 -10.11
CA PRO A 497 -61.41 -54.42 -9.37
C PRO A 497 -61.57 -55.67 -8.50
N GLY A 498 -61.56 -55.48 -7.19
CA GLY A 498 -61.80 -56.54 -6.22
C GLY A 498 -63.23 -57.06 -6.30
N ASN A 499 -63.35 -58.37 -6.55
CA ASN A 499 -64.46 -59.28 -6.31
C ASN A 499 -65.79 -58.65 -5.86
N ALA A 500 -66.72 -58.54 -6.80
CA ALA A 500 -68.14 -58.41 -6.52
C ALA A 500 -68.62 -59.64 -5.73
N VAL A 501 -69.13 -59.40 -4.53
CA VAL A 501 -69.84 -60.39 -3.71
C VAL A 501 -71.11 -60.80 -4.45
N SER A 502 -71.21 -62.08 -4.80
CA SER A 502 -72.43 -62.70 -5.33
C SER A 502 -73.47 -62.89 -4.21
N SER A 503 -74.67 -62.36 -4.39
CA SER A 503 -75.89 -62.89 -3.77
C SER A 503 -76.97 -62.98 -4.86
N PRO A 504 -77.62 -64.14 -5.06
CA PRO A 504 -78.53 -64.33 -6.17
C PRO A 504 -79.93 -63.77 -5.90
N LEU A 505 -80.54 -63.38 -7.01
CA LEU A 505 -81.92 -62.92 -7.19
C LEU A 505 -82.97 -63.73 -6.42
N ARG A 506 -83.96 -62.99 -5.89
CA ARG A 506 -85.30 -63.48 -5.55
C ARG A 506 -86.24 -63.15 -6.71
N THR A 507 -86.93 -64.15 -7.26
CA THR A 507 -88.22 -64.04 -7.98
C THR A 507 -88.82 -65.44 -8.18
N PRO A 508 -90.16 -65.56 -8.30
CA PRO A 508 -91.23 -65.25 -7.35
C PRO A 508 -91.47 -66.38 -6.33
#